data_AF-A0A5C3PC22-F1
#
_entry.id   AF-A0A5C3PC22-F1
#
_cell.length_a   1.000
_cell.length_b   1.000
_cell.length_c   1.000
_cell.angle_alpha   90.00
_cell.angle_beta   90.00
_cell.angle_gamma   90.00
#
_symmetry.space_group_name_H-M   'P 1'
#
loop_
_entity.id
_entity.type
_entity.pdbx_description
1 polymer ?
#
loop_
_entity_poly.entity_id
_entity_poly.type
_entity_poly.pdbx_seq_one_letter_code
_entity_poly.pdbx_strand_id
1 'polypeptide(L)'
;MITIPQPYMPHVMIVRTPSPDDVVPPLSPEQYPSPTRTSSPGHAAASPSPPPEPEEMLEVPFPFNRPNADIILRTCDHLDFRLRSQILLEASPVFETLLSLPQPSPDGGTVRENDIPIVDIAETARVLDALMRICYPIVKPKARAFRDIEPILRAALKYEMELPVAVLSDELLGHATRAPLDVWAIACRNGLEDVARRAAELTLTSQTLDIPRLQDMDGISAGHVFRLHEFHRLQGKVDFSFKLLTPPSVQVTDQPSDDVATPNPVVTDVPLPDLCVVSSDGVEFLVHRSIVTMSSSVLQAQVNDADHNNTGGAIDQESPDAVESPKKIQLDVTSVVLSTLLKACYPGEVELPSDAALVLAVLSACEKLRMNHVRRIVANRWSVVAKTNPLLAFLLATRADLADCAKEAAKYALEDTVEGVYLREMENAPALPYHRLRVHYGWCKTMAKSLLSDVASNLRLNEARPPVMVHRRYDYSYPNTRTPSPMHWHGPQVVPGSYTPRSDVWLRKHLEQLSQELEQHPGRIAATTGQLVEAAVDAGQWCNSCRNLAGDLCRVGKALQEIPRRVKEVEFEL
;
A
#
# COMPACT_ATOMS: atom_id res chain seq x y z
N MET A 1 15.55 -16.86 -50.80
CA MET A 1 14.48 -15.91 -51.18
C MET A 1 13.89 -15.38 -49.89
N ILE A 2 14.16 -14.10 -49.62
CA ILE A 2 13.81 -13.38 -48.41
C ILE A 2 12.39 -12.83 -48.62
N THR A 3 11.46 -13.14 -47.71
CA THR A 3 10.10 -12.60 -47.73
C THR A 3 9.94 -11.71 -46.50
N ILE A 4 9.90 -10.40 -46.75
CA ILE A 4 9.69 -9.34 -45.76
C ILE A 4 8.18 -9.21 -45.51
N PRO A 5 7.67 -9.29 -44.27
CA PRO A 5 6.33 -8.83 -43.96
C PRO A 5 6.33 -7.34 -43.57
N GLN A 6 5.32 -6.65 -44.07
CA GLN A 6 5.03 -5.21 -43.96
C GLN A 6 4.82 -4.74 -42.49
N PRO A 7 5.10 -3.46 -42.19
CA PRO A 7 4.87 -2.88 -40.86
C PRO A 7 3.39 -2.54 -40.62
N TYR A 8 2.86 -3.00 -39.49
CA TYR A 8 1.51 -2.71 -39.00
C TYR A 8 1.49 -1.33 -38.34
N MET A 9 0.62 -0.42 -38.81
CA MET A 9 0.41 0.91 -38.23
C MET A 9 -0.57 0.83 -37.04
N PRO A 10 -0.35 1.60 -35.95
CA PRO A 10 -1.25 1.62 -34.80
C PRO A 10 -2.52 2.44 -35.08
N HIS A 11 -3.69 1.84 -34.84
CA HIS A 11 -4.98 2.52 -34.86
C HIS A 11 -5.12 3.46 -33.65
N VAL A 12 -5.24 4.75 -33.92
CA VAL A 12 -5.58 5.80 -32.96
C VAL A 12 -7.08 5.70 -32.63
N MET A 13 -7.42 5.32 -31.39
CA MET A 13 -8.79 5.44 -30.88
C MET A 13 -9.05 6.90 -30.48
N ILE A 14 -9.87 7.59 -31.27
CA ILE A 14 -10.39 8.92 -30.96
C ILE A 14 -11.64 8.73 -30.08
N VAL A 15 -11.53 9.05 -28.79
CA VAL A 15 -12.67 9.15 -27.87
C VAL A 15 -13.47 10.40 -28.24
N ARG A 16 -14.66 10.23 -28.81
CA ARG A 16 -15.63 11.31 -29.04
C ARG A 16 -16.52 11.48 -27.82
N THR A 17 -16.61 12.70 -27.32
CA THR A 17 -17.56 13.15 -26.29
C THR A 17 -19.00 13.15 -26.84
N PRO A 18 -20.03 12.74 -26.07
CA PRO A 18 -21.42 12.74 -26.55
C PRO A 18 -22.06 14.14 -26.52
N SER A 19 -22.90 14.40 -27.52
CA SER A 19 -23.68 15.62 -27.75
C SER A 19 -25.06 15.54 -27.06
N PRO A 20 -25.68 16.65 -26.63
CA PRO A 20 -26.83 16.62 -25.73
C PRO A 20 -28.18 16.72 -26.48
N ASP A 21 -28.54 15.71 -27.30
CA ASP A 21 -29.83 15.69 -28.01
C ASP A 21 -30.58 14.34 -28.05
N ASP A 22 -30.17 13.33 -27.28
CA ASP A 22 -30.92 12.07 -27.19
C ASP A 22 -31.90 12.08 -26.00
N VAL A 23 -33.03 12.76 -26.19
CA VAL A 23 -34.23 12.61 -25.35
C VAL A 23 -35.34 11.97 -26.18
N VAL A 24 -35.74 10.74 -25.82
CA VAL A 24 -36.96 10.08 -26.29
C VAL A 24 -37.69 9.44 -25.07
N PRO A 25 -39.03 9.55 -24.98
CA PRO A 25 -39.80 9.56 -23.72
C PRO A 25 -40.27 8.16 -23.25
N PRO A 26 -40.93 8.03 -22.07
CA PRO A 26 -41.17 6.72 -21.44
C PRO A 26 -42.40 6.01 -22.03
N LEU A 27 -42.33 4.67 -22.12
CA LEU A 27 -43.45 3.81 -22.45
C LEU A 27 -43.98 3.07 -21.21
N SER A 28 -45.31 2.99 -21.16
CA SER A 28 -46.20 2.51 -20.10
C SER A 28 -46.34 0.97 -20.03
N PRO A 29 -46.98 0.43 -18.98
CA PRO A 29 -46.66 -0.88 -18.40
C PRO A 29 -47.68 -1.97 -18.76
N GLU A 30 -47.26 -2.98 -19.51
CA GLU A 30 -47.98 -4.26 -19.60
C GLU A 30 -46.97 -5.40 -19.77
N GLN A 31 -46.61 -6.04 -18.65
CA GLN A 31 -46.22 -7.45 -18.53
C GLN A 31 -45.71 -7.72 -17.10
N TYR A 32 -46.66 -7.82 -16.16
CA TYR A 32 -46.48 -8.53 -14.91
C TYR A 32 -47.58 -9.58 -14.80
N PRO A 33 -47.27 -10.86 -14.54
CA PRO A 33 -48.24 -11.76 -13.95
C PRO A 33 -48.32 -11.50 -12.43
N SER A 34 -49.54 -11.21 -11.97
CA SER A 34 -49.94 -10.95 -10.59
C SER A 34 -50.02 -12.22 -9.71
N PRO A 35 -50.08 -12.06 -8.36
CA PRO A 35 -49.88 -13.12 -7.38
C PRO A 35 -51.18 -13.88 -7.06
N THR A 36 -51.07 -15.12 -6.58
CA THR A 36 -52.22 -15.86 -6.03
C THR A 36 -51.99 -16.25 -4.57
N ARG A 37 -53.09 -16.08 -3.81
CA ARG A 37 -53.23 -16.10 -2.36
C ARG A 37 -53.13 -17.49 -1.73
N THR A 38 -52.59 -17.46 -0.51
CA THR A 38 -52.81 -18.33 0.66
C THR A 38 -54.09 -19.17 0.71
N SER A 39 -53.92 -20.45 1.09
CA SER A 39 -54.88 -21.24 1.89
C SER A 39 -54.12 -22.16 2.85
N SER A 40 -54.62 -22.28 4.09
CA SER A 40 -53.97 -22.92 5.26
C SER A 40 -54.35 -24.42 5.42
N PRO A 41 -53.98 -25.15 6.50
CA PRO A 41 -53.26 -26.42 6.41
C PRO A 41 -54.13 -27.67 6.65
N GLY A 42 -53.86 -28.75 5.93
CA GLY A 42 -54.43 -30.07 6.17
C GLY A 42 -53.34 -31.08 6.51
N HIS A 43 -53.45 -31.74 7.66
CA HIS A 43 -52.62 -32.86 8.07
C HIS A 43 -52.60 -33.99 7.03
N ALA A 44 -51.42 -34.35 6.53
CA ALA A 44 -51.18 -35.65 5.92
C ALA A 44 -49.71 -36.07 6.12
N ALA A 45 -49.57 -37.34 6.50
CA ALA A 45 -48.39 -38.06 6.96
C ALA A 45 -47.06 -37.74 6.24
N ALA A 46 -46.00 -37.66 7.05
CA ALA A 46 -44.62 -37.65 6.59
C ALA A 46 -44.29 -38.95 5.83
N SER A 47 -43.96 -38.80 4.54
CA SER A 47 -43.20 -39.82 3.80
C SER A 47 -41.73 -39.75 4.26
N PRO A 48 -41.06 -40.90 4.49
CA PRO A 48 -39.67 -40.89 4.88
C PRO A 48 -38.81 -40.34 3.74
N SER A 49 -37.87 -39.46 4.09
CA SER A 49 -36.82 -38.97 3.22
C SER A 49 -36.10 -40.13 2.52
N PRO A 50 -35.66 -40.00 1.26
CA PRO A 50 -34.78 -40.99 0.65
C PRO A 50 -33.50 -41.11 1.51
N PRO A 51 -32.91 -42.30 1.62
CA PRO A 51 -31.65 -42.47 2.33
C PRO A 51 -30.59 -41.55 1.72
N PRO A 52 -29.63 -41.04 2.52
CA PRO A 52 -28.53 -40.25 1.97
C PRO A 52 -27.85 -41.08 0.87
N GLU A 53 -27.68 -40.47 -0.30
CA GLU A 53 -26.84 -41.03 -1.36
C GLU A 53 -25.49 -41.40 -0.74
N PRO A 54 -24.90 -42.56 -1.10
CA PRO A 54 -23.65 -42.99 -0.52
C PRO A 54 -22.62 -41.87 -0.73
N GLU A 55 -22.06 -41.36 0.37
CA GLU A 55 -20.83 -40.58 0.32
C GLU A 55 -19.88 -41.36 -0.58
N GLU A 56 -19.54 -40.80 -1.75
CA GLU A 56 -18.51 -41.39 -2.61
C GLU A 56 -17.28 -41.55 -1.74
N MET A 57 -17.01 -42.80 -1.32
CA MET A 57 -15.78 -43.16 -0.65
C MET A 57 -14.67 -42.81 -1.64
N LEU A 58 -14.06 -41.64 -1.46
CA LEU A 58 -12.90 -41.21 -2.23
C LEU A 58 -11.77 -42.17 -1.86
N GLU A 59 -11.68 -43.29 -2.58
CA GLU A 59 -10.60 -44.24 -2.39
C GLU A 59 -9.30 -43.63 -2.90
N VAL A 60 -8.24 -43.76 -2.10
CA VAL A 60 -6.90 -43.29 -2.48
C VAL A 60 -6.46 -44.06 -3.74
N PRO A 61 -6.11 -43.35 -4.82
CA PRO A 61 -5.77 -44.00 -6.08
C PRO A 61 -4.44 -44.75 -5.99
N PHE A 62 -4.27 -45.75 -6.85
CA PHE A 62 -2.99 -46.40 -7.04
C PHE A 62 -1.88 -45.36 -7.39
N PRO A 63 -0.67 -45.48 -6.82
CA PRO A 63 -0.11 -46.62 -6.08
C PRO A 63 -0.19 -46.54 -4.55
N PHE A 64 -0.90 -45.56 -3.96
CA PHE A 64 -0.85 -45.28 -2.52
C PHE A 64 -1.90 -46.06 -1.69
N ASN A 65 -2.38 -47.18 -2.23
CA ASN A 65 -3.31 -48.11 -1.59
C ASN A 65 -2.73 -49.52 -1.42
N ARG A 66 -1.40 -49.70 -1.61
CA ARG A 66 -0.76 -51.02 -1.58
C ARG A 66 -0.74 -51.63 -0.17
N PRO A 67 -1.00 -52.93 -0.01
CA PRO A 67 -1.08 -53.59 1.30
C PRO A 67 0.28 -53.80 1.96
N ASN A 68 1.37 -53.68 1.21
CA ASN A 68 2.72 -53.93 1.71
C ASN A 68 3.41 -52.67 2.26
N ALA A 69 2.68 -51.57 2.45
CA ALA A 69 3.17 -50.34 3.07
C ALA A 69 3.60 -50.55 4.53
N ASP A 70 4.54 -49.74 4.99
CA ASP A 70 5.09 -49.75 6.36
C ASP A 70 4.73 -48.48 7.14
N ILE A 71 3.97 -47.57 6.53
CA ILE A 71 3.43 -46.36 7.16
C ILE A 71 2.13 -45.92 6.48
N ILE A 72 1.21 -45.34 7.25
CA ILE A 72 0.02 -44.64 6.78
C ILE A 72 0.13 -43.15 7.12
N LEU A 73 0.01 -42.28 6.12
CA LEU A 73 -0.26 -40.87 6.35
C LEU A 73 -1.76 -40.62 6.18
N ARG A 74 -2.41 -40.09 7.21
CA ARG A 74 -3.83 -39.73 7.19
C ARG A 74 -3.96 -38.23 6.95
N THR A 75 -4.65 -37.87 5.88
CA THR A 75 -4.85 -36.47 5.49
C THR A 75 -5.95 -35.80 6.31
N CYS A 76 -6.04 -34.47 6.26
CA CYS A 76 -7.04 -33.72 7.03
C CYS A 76 -8.49 -33.97 6.56
N ASP A 77 -8.65 -34.46 5.33
CA ASP A 77 -9.91 -34.96 4.76
C ASP A 77 -10.13 -36.47 5.04
N HIS A 78 -9.35 -37.07 5.95
CA HIS A 78 -9.47 -38.43 6.47
C HIS A 78 -9.23 -39.56 5.46
N LEU A 79 -8.40 -39.32 4.43
CA LEU A 79 -7.95 -40.37 3.51
C LEU A 79 -6.60 -40.96 3.98
N ASP A 80 -6.54 -42.29 3.98
CA ASP A 80 -5.37 -43.05 4.43
C ASP A 80 -4.45 -43.41 3.25
N PHE A 81 -3.29 -42.73 3.15
CA PHE A 81 -2.26 -43.00 2.16
C PHE A 81 -1.27 -44.04 2.68
N ARG A 82 -1.24 -45.20 2.03
CA ARG A 82 -0.30 -46.29 2.34
C ARG A 82 1.01 -46.08 1.61
N LEU A 83 2.06 -45.74 2.36
CA LEU A 83 3.34 -45.26 1.84
C LEU A 83 4.52 -46.13 2.29
N ARG A 84 5.73 -45.67 1.92
CA ARG A 84 7.02 -46.30 2.18
C ARG A 84 7.82 -45.34 3.03
N SER A 85 8.05 -45.71 4.29
CA SER A 85 8.80 -44.90 5.26
C SER A 85 10.12 -44.44 4.66
N GLN A 86 10.90 -45.36 4.07
CA GLN A 86 12.19 -45.08 3.43
C GLN A 86 12.14 -43.98 2.36
N ILE A 87 11.05 -43.90 1.56
CA ILE A 87 10.91 -42.84 0.55
C ILE A 87 10.61 -41.50 1.22
N LEU A 88 9.80 -41.50 2.29
CA LEU A 88 9.50 -40.29 3.06
C LEU A 88 10.74 -39.76 3.79
N LEU A 89 11.51 -40.66 4.42
CA LEU A 89 12.77 -40.33 5.12
C LEU A 89 13.78 -39.70 4.15
N GLU A 90 13.99 -40.33 2.99
CA GLU A 90 14.92 -39.82 1.97
C GLU A 90 14.44 -38.50 1.35
N ALA A 91 13.13 -38.33 1.18
CA ALA A 91 12.58 -37.14 0.55
C ALA A 91 12.48 -35.92 1.49
N SER A 92 12.52 -36.12 2.81
CA SER A 92 12.19 -35.07 3.78
C SER A 92 12.84 -35.29 5.15
N PRO A 93 13.73 -34.37 5.58
CA PRO A 93 14.30 -34.41 6.93
C PRO A 93 13.24 -34.16 8.02
N VAL A 94 12.15 -33.47 7.68
CA VAL A 94 11.01 -33.27 8.60
C VAL A 94 10.32 -34.59 8.89
N PHE A 95 10.08 -35.43 7.86
CA PHE A 95 9.53 -36.76 8.08
C PHE A 95 10.53 -37.68 8.79
N GLU A 96 11.84 -37.56 8.53
CA GLU A 96 12.86 -38.27 9.30
C GLU A 96 12.76 -37.98 10.80
N THR A 97 12.70 -36.69 11.14
CA THR A 97 12.54 -36.27 12.54
C THR A 97 11.20 -36.75 13.11
N LEU A 98 10.09 -36.53 12.41
CA LEU A 98 8.75 -36.87 12.88
C LEU A 98 8.60 -38.38 13.16
N LEU A 99 9.16 -39.22 12.30
CA LEU A 99 9.09 -40.68 12.43
C LEU A 99 10.07 -41.26 13.45
N SER A 100 11.09 -40.49 13.84
CA SER A 100 12.00 -40.86 14.94
C SER A 100 11.39 -40.66 16.34
N LEU A 101 10.33 -39.85 16.45
CA LEU A 101 9.70 -39.53 17.73
C LEU A 101 8.83 -40.71 18.23
N PRO A 102 8.77 -40.95 19.55
CA PRO A 102 7.84 -41.92 20.13
C PRO A 102 6.39 -41.51 19.82
N GLN A 103 5.66 -42.33 19.07
CA GLN A 103 4.25 -42.04 18.79
C GLN A 103 3.38 -42.32 20.03
N PRO A 104 2.50 -41.40 20.43
CA PRO A 104 1.59 -41.62 21.56
C PRO A 104 0.67 -42.78 21.22
N SER A 105 0.75 -43.86 21.99
CA SER A 105 -0.14 -45.01 21.86
C SER A 105 -1.54 -44.58 22.35
N PRO A 106 -2.60 -44.66 21.51
CA PRO A 106 -3.92 -44.19 21.90
C PRO A 106 -4.51 -44.93 23.13
N ASP A 107 -3.99 -46.10 23.48
CA ASP A 107 -4.53 -46.95 24.56
C ASP A 107 -3.58 -47.20 25.76
N GLY A 108 -2.43 -46.54 25.87
CA GLY A 108 -1.49 -46.78 26.99
C GLY A 108 -1.00 -48.23 27.15
N GLY A 109 -1.34 -49.11 26.19
CA GLY A 109 -0.95 -50.51 26.10
C GLY A 109 0.00 -50.72 24.93
N THR A 110 0.89 -51.69 25.09
CA THR A 110 1.88 -52.15 24.11
C THR A 110 1.34 -52.08 22.68
N VAL A 111 1.97 -51.26 21.83
CA VAL A 111 1.79 -51.30 20.36
C VAL A 111 1.82 -52.77 19.95
N ARG A 112 0.73 -53.28 19.37
CA ARG A 112 0.73 -54.64 18.81
C ARG A 112 1.83 -54.66 17.75
N GLU A 113 2.70 -55.65 17.82
CA GLU A 113 3.92 -55.83 16.98
C GLU A 113 3.66 -55.83 15.46
N ASN A 114 2.39 -55.74 15.01
CA ASN A 114 1.93 -55.89 13.63
C ASN A 114 1.07 -54.71 13.10
N ASP A 115 0.83 -53.65 13.87
CA ASP A 115 0.01 -52.53 13.38
C ASP A 115 0.88 -51.46 12.70
N ILE A 116 0.51 -51.08 11.47
CA ILE A 116 1.20 -50.06 10.67
C ILE A 116 1.00 -48.69 11.33
N PRO A 117 2.06 -47.88 11.58
CA PRO A 117 1.92 -46.57 12.20
C PRO A 117 1.09 -45.63 11.32
N ILE A 118 0.18 -44.88 11.97
CA ILE A 118 -0.68 -43.87 11.33
C ILE A 118 -0.25 -42.49 11.82
N VAL A 119 0.07 -41.60 10.89
CA VAL A 119 0.45 -40.21 11.17
C VAL A 119 -0.56 -39.28 10.54
N ASP A 120 -1.22 -38.47 11.35
CA ASP A 120 -2.13 -37.41 10.87
C ASP A 120 -1.33 -36.21 10.33
N ILE A 121 -1.73 -35.70 9.17
CA ILE A 121 -1.14 -34.52 8.52
C ILE A 121 -2.20 -33.46 8.21
N ALA A 122 -1.76 -32.21 8.05
CA ALA A 122 -2.66 -31.07 7.82
C ALA A 122 -3.11 -30.90 6.36
N GLU A 123 -2.44 -31.59 5.43
CA GLU A 123 -2.65 -31.46 4.00
C GLU A 123 -3.83 -32.31 3.54
N THR A 124 -4.48 -31.86 2.47
CA THR A 124 -5.56 -32.60 1.81
C THR A 124 -5.01 -33.78 1.00
N ALA A 125 -5.85 -34.78 0.73
CA ALA A 125 -5.50 -35.92 -0.10
C ALA A 125 -4.95 -35.52 -1.48
N ARG A 126 -5.51 -34.47 -2.06
CA ARG A 126 -5.09 -33.91 -3.36
C ARG A 126 -3.65 -33.39 -3.32
N VAL A 127 -3.25 -32.71 -2.24
CA VAL A 127 -1.89 -32.18 -2.09
C VAL A 127 -0.91 -33.33 -1.81
N LEU A 128 -1.28 -34.26 -0.92
CA LEU A 128 -0.44 -35.39 -0.58
C LEU A 128 -0.22 -36.32 -1.79
N ASP A 129 -1.26 -36.67 -2.54
CA ASP A 129 -1.15 -37.48 -3.77
C ASP A 129 -0.16 -36.86 -4.74
N ALA A 130 -0.28 -35.55 -4.98
CA ALA A 130 0.62 -34.82 -5.88
C ALA A 130 2.09 -34.85 -5.41
N LEU A 131 2.34 -34.61 -4.13
CA LEU A 131 3.70 -34.67 -3.55
C LEU A 131 4.28 -36.07 -3.66
N MET A 132 3.53 -37.07 -3.22
CA MET A 132 3.98 -38.46 -3.24
C MET A 132 4.23 -38.94 -4.66
N ARG A 133 3.43 -38.51 -5.65
CA ARG A 133 3.71 -38.80 -7.05
C ARG A 133 5.02 -38.20 -7.53
N ILE A 134 5.50 -37.08 -6.99
CA ILE A 134 6.82 -36.52 -7.32
C ILE A 134 7.94 -37.37 -6.68
N CYS A 135 7.80 -37.78 -5.43
CA CYS A 135 8.82 -38.55 -4.72
C CYS A 135 8.96 -40.00 -5.21
N TYR A 136 7.86 -40.65 -5.57
CA TYR A 136 7.88 -42.08 -5.91
C TYR A 136 8.41 -42.34 -7.32
N PRO A 137 9.20 -43.40 -7.55
CA PRO A 137 9.70 -43.79 -8.88
C PRO A 137 8.59 -44.42 -9.73
N ILE A 138 7.62 -43.61 -10.14
CA ILE A 138 6.45 -43.99 -10.94
C ILE A 138 6.32 -43.07 -12.14
N VAL A 139 5.50 -43.51 -13.11
CA VAL A 139 5.11 -42.65 -14.23
C VAL A 139 4.36 -41.44 -13.68
N LYS A 140 4.91 -40.25 -13.95
CA LYS A 140 4.33 -38.99 -13.49
C LYS A 140 3.11 -38.65 -14.38
N PRO A 141 2.00 -38.19 -13.79
CA PRO A 141 0.90 -37.66 -14.58
C PRO A 141 1.37 -36.44 -15.39
N LYS A 142 0.63 -36.11 -16.47
CA LYS A 142 0.89 -34.89 -17.26
C LYS A 142 0.77 -33.64 -16.38
N ALA A 143 1.26 -32.52 -16.91
CA ALA A 143 1.27 -31.22 -16.23
C ALA A 143 -0.03 -30.95 -15.45
N ARG A 144 0.13 -30.52 -14.19
CA ARG A 144 -0.97 -30.15 -13.29
C ARG A 144 -1.56 -28.79 -13.66
N ALA A 145 -2.74 -28.48 -13.13
CA ALA A 145 -3.30 -27.15 -13.35
C ALA A 145 -2.54 -26.11 -12.53
N PHE A 146 -2.40 -24.90 -13.08
CA PHE A 146 -1.63 -23.80 -12.47
C PHE A 146 -2.04 -23.50 -11.03
N ARG A 147 -3.36 -23.41 -10.78
CA ARG A 147 -3.95 -23.13 -9.45
C ARG A 147 -3.56 -24.16 -8.38
N ASP A 148 -3.13 -25.34 -8.79
CA ASP A 148 -2.83 -26.45 -7.90
C ASP A 148 -1.36 -26.42 -7.44
N ILE A 149 -0.49 -25.71 -8.16
CA ILE A 149 0.96 -25.73 -7.94
C ILE A 149 1.32 -25.13 -6.59
N GLU A 150 0.78 -23.94 -6.26
CA GLU A 150 1.14 -23.23 -5.03
C GLU A 150 0.79 -24.01 -3.75
N PRO A 151 -0.42 -24.57 -3.56
CA PRO A 151 -0.73 -25.37 -2.37
C PRO A 151 0.22 -26.56 -2.18
N ILE A 152 0.63 -27.20 -3.29
CA ILE A 152 1.57 -28.33 -3.26
C ILE A 152 2.98 -27.84 -2.91
N LEU A 153 3.41 -26.73 -3.49
CA LEU A 153 4.70 -26.11 -3.21
C LEU A 153 4.82 -25.71 -1.73
N ARG A 154 3.77 -25.12 -1.15
CA ARG A 154 3.73 -24.78 0.28
C ARG A 154 3.94 -26.00 1.17
N ALA A 155 3.30 -27.12 0.84
CA ALA A 155 3.49 -28.37 1.56
C ALA A 155 4.90 -28.95 1.33
N ALA A 156 5.44 -28.87 0.11
CA ALA A 156 6.83 -29.28 -0.18
C ALA A 156 7.84 -28.47 0.65
N LEU A 157 7.67 -27.15 0.75
CA LEU A 157 8.51 -26.28 1.57
C LEU A 157 8.35 -26.58 3.06
N LYS A 158 7.12 -26.77 3.54
CA LYS A 158 6.82 -27.16 4.93
C LYS A 158 7.53 -28.45 5.34
N TYR A 159 7.59 -29.42 4.44
CA TYR A 159 8.26 -30.70 4.66
C TYR A 159 9.72 -30.71 4.19
N GLU A 160 10.27 -29.56 3.80
CA GLU A 160 11.66 -29.41 3.34
C GLU A 160 12.03 -30.41 2.22
N MET A 161 11.12 -30.64 1.27
CA MET A 161 11.29 -31.61 0.19
C MET A 161 11.94 -30.98 -1.05
N GLU A 162 13.26 -31.14 -1.20
CA GLU A 162 14.05 -30.49 -2.26
C GLU A 162 13.56 -30.85 -3.69
N LEU A 163 13.40 -32.13 -4.01
CA LEU A 163 12.97 -32.57 -5.34
C LEU A 163 11.59 -32.03 -5.73
N PRO A 164 10.53 -32.17 -4.91
CA PRO A 164 9.26 -31.50 -5.14
C PRO A 164 9.34 -29.99 -5.32
N VAL A 165 10.13 -29.28 -4.50
CA VAL A 165 10.31 -27.82 -4.65
C VAL A 165 10.91 -27.48 -6.01
N ALA A 166 11.95 -28.20 -6.45
CA ALA A 166 12.59 -27.99 -7.75
C ALA A 166 11.61 -28.23 -8.92
N VAL A 167 10.90 -29.36 -8.91
CA VAL A 167 9.93 -29.72 -9.96
C VAL A 167 8.81 -28.67 -10.06
N LEU A 168 8.25 -28.27 -8.92
CA LEU A 168 7.14 -27.30 -8.89
C LEU A 168 7.61 -25.89 -9.29
N SER A 169 8.84 -25.52 -8.94
CA SER A 169 9.46 -24.26 -9.38
C SER A 169 9.63 -24.21 -10.91
N ASP A 170 10.07 -25.31 -11.53
CA ASP A 170 10.17 -25.41 -12.98
C ASP A 170 8.79 -25.38 -13.66
N GLU A 171 7.79 -26.04 -13.08
CA GLU A 171 6.41 -25.96 -13.55
C GLU A 171 5.88 -24.51 -13.49
N LEU A 172 6.09 -23.79 -12.38
CA LEU A 172 5.74 -22.37 -12.26
C LEU A 172 6.39 -21.52 -13.37
N LEU A 173 7.67 -21.74 -13.63
CA LEU A 173 8.40 -21.03 -14.66
C LEU A 173 7.88 -21.33 -16.08
N GLY A 174 7.37 -22.55 -16.30
CA GLY A 174 6.64 -22.90 -17.53
C GLY A 174 5.40 -22.02 -17.76
N HIS A 175 4.77 -21.52 -16.69
CA HIS A 175 3.62 -20.61 -16.76
C HIS A 175 3.98 -19.12 -16.84
N ALA A 176 5.22 -18.75 -16.48
CA ALA A 176 5.62 -17.34 -16.36
C ALA A 176 5.52 -16.55 -17.67
N THR A 177 5.57 -17.21 -18.84
CA THR A 177 5.37 -16.54 -20.14
C THR A 177 3.94 -16.03 -20.35
N ARG A 178 2.95 -16.66 -19.73
CA ARG A 178 1.52 -16.30 -19.85
C ARG A 178 1.03 -15.50 -18.65
N ALA A 179 1.59 -15.77 -17.48
CA ALA A 179 1.16 -15.20 -16.19
C ALA A 179 2.37 -14.81 -15.34
N PRO A 180 3.23 -13.87 -15.80
CA PRO A 180 4.47 -13.53 -15.10
C PRO A 180 4.22 -12.91 -13.73
N LEU A 181 3.18 -12.08 -13.57
CA LEU A 181 2.85 -11.46 -12.30
C LEU A 181 2.30 -12.47 -11.29
N ASP A 182 1.46 -13.41 -11.71
CA ASP A 182 0.96 -14.47 -10.82
C ASP A 182 2.10 -15.38 -10.35
N VAL A 183 3.01 -15.74 -11.25
CA VAL A 183 4.20 -16.53 -10.87
C VAL A 183 5.11 -15.75 -9.93
N TRP A 184 5.32 -14.46 -10.19
CA TRP A 184 6.08 -13.59 -9.28
C TRP A 184 5.41 -13.50 -7.90
N ALA A 185 4.08 -13.37 -7.83
CA ALA A 185 3.31 -13.32 -6.60
C ALA A 185 3.43 -14.62 -5.79
N ILE A 186 3.27 -15.78 -6.44
CA ILE A 186 3.50 -17.10 -5.83
C ILE A 186 4.93 -17.19 -5.30
N ALA A 187 5.91 -16.76 -6.09
CA ALA A 187 7.31 -16.78 -5.67
C ALA A 187 7.56 -15.89 -4.44
N CYS A 188 6.93 -14.72 -4.35
CA CYS A 188 7.01 -13.85 -3.16
C CYS A 188 6.48 -14.55 -1.91
N ARG A 189 5.27 -15.14 -1.99
CA ARG A 189 4.64 -15.83 -0.84
C ARG A 189 5.42 -17.04 -0.34
N ASN A 190 6.20 -17.65 -1.23
CA ASN A 190 6.92 -18.90 -0.97
C ASN A 190 8.45 -18.71 -0.87
N GLY A 191 8.95 -17.47 -0.92
CA GLY A 191 10.38 -17.18 -0.79
C GLY A 191 11.26 -17.70 -1.95
N LEU A 192 10.70 -17.91 -3.14
CA LEU A 192 11.42 -18.45 -4.30
C LEU A 192 12.13 -17.36 -5.10
N GLU A 193 13.30 -16.91 -4.62
CA GLU A 193 14.06 -15.78 -5.18
C GLU A 193 14.36 -15.92 -6.68
N ASP A 194 14.82 -17.09 -7.13
CA ASP A 194 15.18 -17.32 -8.53
C ASP A 194 13.94 -17.34 -9.46
N VAL A 195 12.82 -17.90 -8.96
CA VAL A 195 11.55 -17.90 -9.69
C VAL A 195 11.00 -16.48 -9.78
N ALA A 196 11.04 -15.72 -8.69
CA ALA A 196 10.61 -14.32 -8.66
C ALA A 196 11.41 -13.46 -9.65
N ARG A 197 12.74 -13.65 -9.72
CA ARG A 197 13.60 -12.94 -10.67
C ARG A 197 13.21 -13.25 -12.12
N ARG A 198 13.13 -14.53 -12.49
CA ARG A 198 12.79 -14.94 -13.87
C ARG A 198 11.40 -14.47 -14.27
N ALA A 199 10.45 -14.51 -13.34
CA ALA A 199 9.11 -13.97 -13.57
C ALA A 199 9.14 -12.44 -13.76
N ALA A 200 9.88 -11.72 -12.92
CA ALA A 200 10.07 -10.27 -13.03
C ALA A 200 10.72 -9.87 -14.36
N GLU A 201 11.71 -10.61 -14.87
CA GLU A 201 12.30 -10.37 -16.19
C GLU A 201 11.25 -10.40 -17.31
N LEU A 202 10.31 -11.34 -17.26
CA LEU A 202 9.23 -11.44 -18.25
C LEU A 202 8.23 -10.28 -18.12
N THR A 203 8.05 -9.71 -16.93
CA THR A 203 7.21 -8.51 -16.75
C THR A 203 7.76 -7.27 -17.44
N LEU A 204 9.06 -7.18 -17.72
CA LEU A 204 9.69 -6.04 -18.42
C LEU A 204 9.19 -5.86 -19.86
N THR A 205 8.58 -6.89 -20.45
CA THR A 205 7.95 -6.81 -21.77
C THR A 205 6.68 -5.94 -21.77
N SER A 206 6.08 -5.74 -20.59
CA SER A 206 4.88 -4.92 -20.40
C SER A 206 5.26 -3.52 -19.93
N GLN A 207 4.59 -2.51 -20.48
CA GLN A 207 4.82 -1.11 -20.12
C GLN A 207 4.28 -0.76 -18.71
N THR A 208 3.35 -1.57 -18.19
CA THR A 208 2.71 -1.34 -16.88
C THR A 208 2.65 -2.63 -16.08
N LEU A 209 2.78 -2.50 -14.76
CA LEU A 209 2.63 -3.59 -13.79
C LEU A 209 1.19 -3.60 -13.28
N ASP A 210 0.40 -4.57 -13.73
CA ASP A 210 -1.01 -4.71 -13.36
C ASP A 210 -1.19 -5.51 -12.05
N ILE A 211 -0.54 -5.03 -10.99
CA ILE A 211 -0.58 -5.64 -9.65
C ILE A 211 -2.01 -5.71 -9.07
N PRO A 212 -2.92 -4.72 -9.26
CA PRO A 212 -4.27 -4.78 -8.72
C PRO A 212 -5.13 -5.94 -9.28
N ARG A 213 -4.74 -6.55 -10.40
CA ARG A 213 -5.43 -7.73 -10.94
C ARG A 213 -5.07 -9.05 -10.27
N LEU A 214 -4.02 -9.07 -9.44
CA LEU A 214 -3.67 -10.26 -8.68
C LEU A 214 -4.82 -10.63 -7.75
N GLN A 215 -5.27 -11.88 -7.84
CA GLN A 215 -6.42 -12.36 -7.06
C GLN A 215 -6.10 -12.50 -5.57
N ASP A 216 -4.82 -12.78 -5.26
CA ASP A 216 -4.33 -13.00 -3.91
C ASP A 216 -3.07 -12.14 -3.68
N MET A 217 -3.23 -11.19 -2.77
CA MET A 217 -2.18 -10.27 -2.32
C MET A 217 -1.65 -10.62 -0.92
N ASP A 218 -2.21 -11.63 -0.27
CA ASP A 218 -1.79 -12.03 1.07
C ASP A 218 -0.35 -12.56 1.01
N GLY A 219 0.47 -12.22 2.01
CA GLY A 219 1.90 -12.56 2.01
C GLY A 219 2.76 -11.78 1.00
N ILE A 220 2.21 -10.79 0.29
CA ILE A 220 2.98 -9.84 -0.52
C ILE A 220 3.07 -8.50 0.21
N SER A 221 4.28 -8.09 0.56
CA SER A 221 4.55 -6.82 1.23
C SER A 221 4.78 -5.67 0.24
N ALA A 222 4.69 -4.43 0.74
CA ALA A 222 5.13 -3.25 0.00
C ALA A 222 6.61 -3.36 -0.42
N GLY A 223 7.45 -4.05 0.37
CA GLY A 223 8.86 -4.31 0.07
C GLY A 223 9.04 -5.10 -1.22
N HIS A 224 8.26 -6.18 -1.41
CA HIS A 224 8.28 -6.95 -2.66
C HIS A 224 7.92 -6.08 -3.86
N VAL A 225 6.84 -5.29 -3.74
CA VAL A 225 6.39 -4.38 -4.80
C VAL A 225 7.43 -3.29 -5.09
N PHE A 226 8.02 -2.68 -4.06
CA PHE A 226 9.11 -1.71 -4.21
C PHE A 226 10.25 -2.28 -5.04
N ARG A 227 10.75 -3.48 -4.68
CA ARG A 227 11.84 -4.13 -5.40
C ARG A 227 11.48 -4.46 -6.84
N LEU A 228 10.24 -4.89 -7.13
CA LEU A 228 9.77 -5.10 -8.50
C LEU A 228 9.75 -3.79 -9.30
N HIS A 229 9.27 -2.70 -8.71
CA HIS A 229 9.28 -1.39 -9.36
C HIS A 229 10.70 -0.85 -9.58
N GLU A 230 11.62 -1.05 -8.64
CA GLU A 230 13.03 -0.68 -8.82
C GLU A 230 13.68 -1.51 -9.92
N PHE A 231 13.37 -2.80 -10.01
CA PHE A 231 13.81 -3.66 -11.09
C PHE A 231 13.32 -3.14 -12.46
N HIS A 232 12.07 -2.68 -12.55
CA HIS A 232 11.51 -2.02 -13.74
C HIS A 232 12.17 -0.68 -14.05
N ARG A 233 12.36 0.17 -13.04
CA ARG A 233 13.02 1.47 -13.17
C ARG A 233 14.44 1.32 -13.74
N LEU A 234 15.14 0.26 -13.36
CA LEU A 234 16.47 -0.08 -13.84
C LEU A 234 16.46 -0.95 -15.12
N GLN A 235 15.30 -1.23 -15.70
CA GLN A 235 15.13 -2.07 -16.90
C GLN A 235 15.78 -3.46 -16.77
N GLY A 236 15.74 -4.04 -15.58
CA GLY A 236 16.40 -5.30 -15.24
C GLY A 236 17.93 -5.23 -15.13
N LYS A 237 18.55 -4.07 -15.33
CA LYS A 237 20.01 -3.86 -15.21
C LYS A 237 20.38 -3.66 -13.74
N VAL A 238 20.30 -4.74 -12.98
CA VAL A 238 20.63 -4.77 -11.55
C VAL A 238 21.91 -5.58 -11.31
N ASP A 239 22.63 -5.24 -10.24
CA ASP A 239 23.80 -5.98 -9.79
C ASP A 239 23.42 -7.36 -9.22
N PHE A 240 24.38 -8.29 -9.10
CA PHE A 240 24.18 -9.62 -8.53
C PHE A 240 23.70 -9.61 -7.07
N SER A 241 24.00 -8.54 -6.34
CA SER A 241 23.56 -8.30 -4.96
C SER A 241 22.09 -7.88 -4.84
N PHE A 242 21.46 -7.43 -5.93
CA PHE A 242 20.04 -7.07 -5.91
C PHE A 242 19.23 -8.34 -5.70
N LYS A 243 18.38 -8.37 -4.68
CA LYS A 243 17.43 -9.45 -4.42
C LYS A 243 16.01 -8.89 -4.59
N LEU A 244 15.11 -9.67 -5.16
CA LEU A 244 13.71 -9.31 -5.38
C LEU A 244 12.87 -9.57 -4.15
N LEU A 245 13.17 -10.64 -3.39
CA LEU A 245 12.39 -11.01 -2.21
C LEU A 245 13.11 -10.60 -0.94
N THR A 246 14.43 -10.79 -0.90
CA THR A 246 15.23 -10.48 0.28
C THR A 246 15.48 -8.96 0.38
N PRO A 247 15.23 -8.32 1.54
CA PRO A 247 15.55 -6.92 1.71
C PRO A 247 17.08 -6.70 1.63
N PRO A 248 17.53 -5.51 1.18
CA PRO A 248 18.94 -5.19 1.24
C PRO A 248 19.42 -5.28 2.70
N SER A 249 20.62 -5.83 2.91
CA SER A 249 21.26 -5.89 4.22
C SER A 249 21.55 -4.47 4.71
N VAL A 250 20.57 -3.83 5.34
CA VAL A 250 20.79 -2.58 6.05
C VAL A 250 21.67 -2.95 7.24
N GLN A 251 22.90 -2.40 7.26
CA GLN A 251 23.64 -2.34 8.51
C GLN A 251 22.75 -1.55 9.46
N VAL A 252 22.08 -2.26 10.36
CA VAL A 252 21.40 -1.64 11.47
C VAL A 252 22.51 -0.96 12.24
N THR A 253 22.66 0.35 12.04
CA THR A 253 23.12 1.18 13.14
C THR A 253 22.03 0.98 14.19
N ASP A 254 22.25 0.03 15.08
CA ASP A 254 21.59 -0.05 16.38
C ASP A 254 22.01 1.24 17.11
N GLN A 255 21.48 2.37 16.67
CA GLN A 255 21.10 3.38 17.62
C GLN A 255 19.75 2.86 18.13
N PRO A 256 19.69 2.23 19.32
CA PRO A 256 18.43 2.24 20.04
C PRO A 256 17.95 3.69 20.00
N SER A 257 16.75 3.93 19.48
CA SER A 257 16.08 5.17 19.79
C SER A 257 16.05 5.23 21.31
N ASP A 258 16.86 6.11 21.91
CA ASP A 258 16.97 6.30 23.37
C ASP A 258 15.62 6.66 24.00
N ASP A 259 14.58 6.91 23.20
CA ASP A 259 13.20 7.07 23.60
C ASP A 259 12.43 5.74 23.56
N VAL A 260 12.87 4.72 24.31
CA VAL A 260 11.88 3.75 24.81
C VAL A 260 10.99 4.56 25.73
N ALA A 261 9.86 5.05 25.20
CA ALA A 261 8.91 5.87 25.94
C ALA A 261 8.47 5.10 27.18
N THR A 262 9.12 5.37 28.31
CA THR A 262 8.81 4.72 29.57
C THR A 262 7.39 5.13 29.94
N PRO A 263 6.49 4.17 30.19
CA PRO A 263 5.12 4.50 30.58
C PRO A 263 5.18 5.33 31.86
N ASN A 264 4.62 6.53 31.82
CA ASN A 264 4.45 7.35 33.00
C ASN A 264 3.07 7.03 33.60
N PRO A 265 2.98 6.27 34.71
CA PRO A 265 1.72 5.88 35.32
C PRO A 265 0.97 7.06 35.95
N VAL A 266 1.65 8.20 36.15
CA VAL A 266 1.04 9.42 36.65
C VAL A 266 0.33 10.14 35.50
N VAL A 267 -1.00 10.05 35.52
CA VAL A 267 -1.90 10.68 34.54
C VAL A 267 -2.26 12.10 34.94
N THR A 268 -2.45 12.34 36.24
CA THR A 268 -3.01 13.58 36.77
C THR A 268 -2.51 13.84 38.18
N ASP A 269 -2.33 15.13 38.51
CA ASP A 269 -2.09 15.60 39.89
C ASP A 269 -3.40 15.90 40.64
N VAL A 270 -4.56 15.71 39.99
CA VAL A 270 -5.86 15.91 40.61
C VAL A 270 -6.05 14.87 41.73
N PRO A 271 -6.34 15.30 42.98
CA PRO A 271 -6.42 14.39 44.11
C PRO A 271 -7.68 13.52 44.08
N LEU A 272 -7.63 12.38 44.76
CA LEU A 272 -8.74 11.42 44.97
C LEU A 272 -9.24 10.70 43.70
N PRO A 273 -8.37 9.99 42.97
CA PRO A 273 -8.82 9.08 41.91
C PRO A 273 -9.68 7.94 42.48
N ASP A 274 -10.79 7.65 41.82
CA ASP A 274 -11.81 6.66 42.24
C ASP A 274 -11.87 5.42 41.31
N LEU A 275 -11.03 5.37 40.28
CA LEU A 275 -10.96 4.29 39.30
C LEU A 275 -9.51 3.92 39.00
N CYS A 276 -9.23 2.62 38.88
CA CYS A 276 -7.95 2.08 38.45
C CYS A 276 -8.11 1.38 37.09
N VAL A 277 -7.44 1.89 36.06
CA VAL A 277 -7.42 1.28 34.73
C VAL A 277 -6.10 0.54 34.55
N VAL A 278 -6.16 -0.73 34.17
CA VAL A 278 -5.00 -1.59 34.00
C VAL A 278 -4.76 -1.84 32.52
N SER A 279 -3.55 -1.56 32.04
CA SER A 279 -3.14 -1.80 30.66
C SER A 279 -2.89 -3.29 30.37
N SER A 280 -2.79 -3.67 29.09
CA SER A 280 -2.56 -5.06 28.67
C SER A 280 -1.22 -5.64 29.14
N ASP A 281 -0.23 -4.77 29.39
CA ASP A 281 1.07 -5.09 29.99
C ASP A 281 1.10 -4.94 31.52
N GLY A 282 -0.06 -4.77 32.17
CA GLY A 282 -0.22 -4.85 33.63
C GLY A 282 0.11 -3.57 34.41
N VAL A 283 0.27 -2.43 33.74
CA VAL A 283 0.52 -1.13 34.41
C VAL A 283 -0.80 -0.54 34.89
N GLU A 284 -0.83 -0.11 36.14
CA GLU A 284 -2.02 0.46 36.79
C GLU A 284 -2.01 2.00 36.69
N PHE A 285 -3.13 2.57 36.26
CA PHE A 285 -3.35 4.00 36.14
C PHE A 285 -4.53 4.43 37.01
N LEU A 286 -4.26 5.28 38.01
CA LEU A 286 -5.29 5.86 38.86
C LEU A 286 -5.89 7.10 38.20
N VAL A 287 -7.22 7.12 38.04
CA VAL A 287 -7.97 8.13 37.29
C VAL A 287 -9.34 8.40 37.91
N HIS A 288 -10.00 9.44 37.42
CA HIS A 288 -11.36 9.82 37.80
C HIS A 288 -12.37 9.19 36.86
N ARG A 289 -13.29 8.40 37.42
CA ARG A 289 -14.38 7.73 36.70
C ARG A 289 -15.18 8.71 35.86
N SER A 290 -15.56 9.86 36.42
CA SER A 290 -16.36 10.88 35.73
C SER A 290 -15.71 11.35 34.43
N ILE A 291 -14.40 11.63 34.46
CA ILE A 291 -13.63 12.12 33.31
C ILE A 291 -13.52 11.04 32.24
N VAL A 292 -13.14 9.83 32.63
CA VAL A 292 -12.91 8.73 31.69
C VAL A 292 -14.22 8.27 31.04
N THR A 293 -15.31 8.18 31.80
CA THR A 293 -16.64 7.77 31.28
C THR A 293 -17.30 8.85 30.43
N MET A 294 -17.06 10.14 30.69
CA MET A 294 -17.46 11.22 29.78
C MET A 294 -16.72 11.19 28.44
N SER A 295 -15.44 10.78 28.46
CA SER A 295 -14.61 10.69 27.26
C SER A 295 -14.85 9.42 26.44
N SER A 296 -15.40 8.36 27.02
CA SER A 296 -15.61 7.07 26.35
C SER A 296 -16.92 6.39 26.76
N SER A 297 -17.78 6.16 25.77
CA SER A 297 -19.02 5.37 25.97
C SER A 297 -18.75 3.88 26.22
N VAL A 298 -17.64 3.35 25.70
CA VAL A 298 -17.23 1.96 25.94
C VAL A 298 -16.80 1.78 27.40
N LEU A 299 -15.96 2.69 27.91
CA LEU A 299 -15.54 2.65 29.30
C LEU A 299 -16.72 2.93 30.24
N GLN A 300 -17.65 3.82 29.87
CA GLN A 300 -18.89 4.02 30.62
C GLN A 300 -19.67 2.70 30.80
N ALA A 301 -19.88 1.94 29.72
CA ALA A 301 -20.56 0.65 29.79
C ALA A 301 -19.79 -0.35 30.66
N GLN A 302 -18.48 -0.51 30.44
CA GLN A 302 -17.64 -1.44 31.22
C GLN A 302 -17.63 -1.12 32.71
N VAL A 303 -17.55 0.17 33.07
CA VAL A 303 -17.57 0.57 34.48
C VAL A 303 -18.93 0.25 35.11
N ASN A 304 -20.03 0.52 34.40
CA ASN A 304 -21.39 0.23 34.86
C ASN A 304 -21.62 -1.29 35.01
N ASP A 305 -21.20 -2.11 34.04
CA ASP A 305 -21.34 -3.57 34.10
C ASP A 305 -20.60 -4.15 35.31
N ALA A 306 -19.39 -3.64 35.56
CA ALA A 306 -18.63 -4.04 36.72
C ALA A 306 -19.30 -3.58 38.04
N ASP A 307 -20.17 -2.57 38.05
CA ASP A 307 -20.91 -2.16 39.27
C ASP A 307 -22.07 -3.12 39.51
N HIS A 308 -22.79 -3.47 38.45
CA HIS A 308 -23.92 -4.40 38.52
C HIS A 308 -23.47 -5.80 38.94
N ASN A 309 -22.32 -6.27 38.45
CA ASN A 309 -21.77 -7.58 38.83
C ASN A 309 -21.31 -7.64 40.30
N ASN A 310 -20.98 -6.50 40.92
CA ASN A 310 -20.59 -6.45 42.33
C ASN A 310 -21.79 -6.31 43.28
N THR A 311 -22.93 -5.83 42.79
CA THR A 311 -24.15 -5.64 43.59
C THR A 311 -24.92 -6.96 43.83
N GLY A 312 -24.49 -8.07 43.20
CA GLY A 312 -25.06 -9.41 43.37
C GLY A 312 -24.38 -10.31 44.40
N GLY A 313 -23.31 -9.85 45.06
CA GLY A 313 -22.56 -10.61 46.06
C GLY A 313 -22.79 -10.07 47.48
N ALA A 314 -23.52 -10.84 48.28
CA ALA A 314 -23.61 -10.83 49.75
C ALA A 314 -23.67 -9.47 50.49
N ILE A 315 -24.81 -9.24 51.14
CA ILE A 315 -24.95 -8.36 52.30
C ILE A 315 -24.11 -8.98 53.44
N ASP A 316 -22.82 -8.65 53.52
CA ASP A 316 -22.00 -8.98 54.69
C ASP A 316 -21.31 -7.72 55.23
N GLN A 317 -21.82 -7.29 56.38
CA GLN A 317 -21.25 -6.43 57.42
C GLN A 317 -20.08 -5.50 57.05
N GLU A 318 -20.42 -4.22 56.93
CA GLU A 318 -19.49 -3.08 56.89
C GLU A 318 -18.48 -3.13 58.05
N SER A 319 -17.21 -3.36 57.72
CA SER A 319 -16.07 -3.01 58.58
C SER A 319 -15.62 -1.58 58.26
N PRO A 320 -15.53 -0.64 59.24
CA PRO A 320 -15.40 0.79 58.94
C PRO A 320 -14.00 1.27 58.50
N ASP A 321 -12.98 0.40 58.51
CA ASP A 321 -11.56 0.80 58.34
C ASP A 321 -10.87 0.16 57.11
N ALA A 322 -11.61 -0.48 56.20
CA ALA A 322 -11.04 -0.91 54.92
C ALA A 322 -11.04 0.29 53.97
N VAL A 323 -9.87 0.90 53.74
CA VAL A 323 -9.67 1.85 52.64
C VAL A 323 -10.13 1.16 51.35
N GLU A 324 -11.30 1.56 50.84
CA GLU A 324 -11.87 1.00 49.61
C GLU A 324 -10.86 1.20 48.48
N SER A 325 -10.22 0.11 48.06
CA SER A 325 -9.30 0.13 46.93
C SER A 325 -10.07 0.54 45.67
N PRO A 326 -9.53 1.44 44.84
CA PRO A 326 -10.22 1.92 43.65
C PRO A 326 -10.54 0.75 42.72
N LYS A 327 -11.74 0.78 42.16
CA LYS A 327 -12.26 -0.29 41.30
C LYS A 327 -11.35 -0.49 40.08
N LYS A 328 -11.03 -1.75 39.76
CA LYS A 328 -10.11 -2.09 38.67
C LYS A 328 -10.85 -2.47 37.38
N ILE A 329 -10.40 -1.93 36.24
CA ILE A 329 -10.86 -2.30 34.89
C ILE A 329 -9.65 -2.60 34.02
N GLN A 330 -9.66 -3.76 33.36
CA GLN A 330 -8.61 -4.20 32.44
C GLN A 330 -8.92 -3.77 31.01
N LEU A 331 -7.95 -3.16 30.33
CA LEU A 331 -8.05 -2.80 28.91
C LEU A 331 -7.00 -3.54 28.07
N ASP A 332 -7.40 -3.92 26.86
CA ASP A 332 -6.50 -4.46 25.83
C ASP A 332 -5.78 -3.33 25.08
N VAL A 333 -5.05 -2.51 25.82
CA VAL A 333 -4.26 -1.36 25.33
C VAL A 333 -2.96 -1.30 26.12
N THR A 334 -1.83 -1.11 25.45
CA THR A 334 -0.51 -1.04 26.10
C THR A 334 -0.39 0.22 26.98
N SER A 335 0.45 0.16 28.02
CA SER A 335 0.65 1.25 28.97
C SER A 335 1.05 2.58 28.33
N VAL A 336 1.91 2.56 27.31
CA VAL A 336 2.38 3.75 26.59
C VAL A 336 1.22 4.46 25.87
N VAL A 337 0.39 3.70 25.15
CA VAL A 337 -0.78 4.23 24.45
C VAL A 337 -1.83 4.72 25.45
N LEU A 338 -2.06 3.94 26.52
CA LEU A 338 -3.05 4.25 27.54
C LEU A 338 -2.69 5.52 28.32
N SER A 339 -1.42 5.72 28.67
CA SER A 339 -0.93 6.95 29.30
C SER A 339 -1.27 8.19 28.47
N THR A 340 -1.00 8.16 27.15
CA THR A 340 -1.31 9.29 26.25
C THR A 340 -2.82 9.53 26.16
N LEU A 341 -3.64 8.48 26.03
CA LEU A 341 -5.10 8.58 25.99
C LEU A 341 -5.67 9.21 27.25
N LEU A 342 -5.23 8.72 28.41
CA LEU A 342 -5.73 9.16 29.70
C LEU A 342 -5.33 10.61 29.96
N LYS A 343 -4.08 11.00 29.70
CA LYS A 343 -3.63 12.41 29.80
C LYS A 343 -4.47 13.33 28.92
N ALA A 344 -4.82 12.89 27.70
CA ALA A 344 -5.67 13.65 26.80
C ALA A 344 -7.14 13.76 27.23
N CYS A 345 -7.59 12.98 28.22
CA CYS A 345 -8.93 13.12 28.81
C CYS A 345 -8.98 14.24 29.86
N TYR A 346 -7.85 14.64 30.44
CA TYR A 346 -7.79 15.69 31.44
C TYR A 346 -7.57 17.06 30.77
N PRO A 347 -8.18 18.13 31.31
CA PRO A 347 -7.92 19.48 30.82
C PRO A 347 -6.46 19.88 31.13
N GLY A 348 -5.73 20.34 30.12
CA GLY A 348 -4.34 20.79 30.24
C GLY A 348 -3.61 20.79 28.91
N GLU A 349 -2.36 21.28 28.91
CA GLU A 349 -1.46 21.07 27.77
C GLU A 349 -0.98 19.60 27.80
N VAL A 350 -1.33 18.87 26.74
CA VAL A 350 -0.97 17.46 26.59
C VAL A 350 0.18 17.38 25.61
N GLU A 351 1.34 16.97 26.09
CA GLU A 351 2.47 16.63 25.23
C GLU A 351 2.14 15.35 24.45
N LEU A 352 1.76 15.53 23.19
CA LEU A 352 1.47 14.41 22.30
C LEU A 352 2.74 13.86 21.66
N PRO A 353 2.80 12.54 21.40
CA PRO A 353 3.97 11.90 20.85
C PRO A 353 4.34 12.46 19.47
N SER A 354 5.63 12.47 19.18
CA SER A 354 6.19 12.77 17.86
C SER A 354 6.34 11.51 16.99
N ASP A 355 6.39 10.34 17.62
CA ASP A 355 6.51 9.06 16.93
C ASP A 355 5.21 8.70 16.18
N ALA A 356 5.34 8.44 14.87
CA ALA A 356 4.21 8.18 13.99
C ALA A 356 3.47 6.90 14.37
N ALA A 357 4.18 5.84 14.76
CA ALA A 357 3.57 4.56 15.12
C ALA A 357 2.75 4.68 16.40
N LEU A 358 3.25 5.40 17.41
CA LEU A 358 2.54 5.67 18.65
C LEU A 358 1.32 6.57 18.42
N VAL A 359 1.43 7.64 17.61
CA VAL A 359 0.27 8.48 17.26
C VAL A 359 -0.84 7.64 16.62
N LEU A 360 -0.51 6.77 15.66
CA LEU A 360 -1.49 5.88 15.02
C LEU A 360 -2.07 4.87 16.00
N ALA A 361 -1.27 4.29 16.88
CA ALA A 361 -1.76 3.36 17.91
C ALA A 361 -2.76 4.05 18.86
N VAL A 362 -2.50 5.31 19.23
CA VAL A 362 -3.42 6.14 20.02
C VAL A 362 -4.71 6.42 19.23
N LEU A 363 -4.63 6.72 17.93
CA LEU A 363 -5.81 6.92 17.09
C LEU A 363 -6.67 5.64 16.95
N SER A 364 -6.04 4.48 16.70
CA SER A 364 -6.75 3.20 16.67
C SER A 364 -7.41 2.89 18.01
N ALA A 365 -6.74 3.17 19.13
CA ALA A 365 -7.30 2.99 20.45
C ALA A 365 -8.45 3.97 20.73
N CYS A 366 -8.39 5.21 20.23
CA CYS A 366 -9.51 6.15 20.28
C CYS A 366 -10.75 5.61 19.55
N GLU A 367 -10.58 4.94 18.41
CA GLU A 367 -11.70 4.34 17.67
C GLU A 367 -12.28 3.13 18.42
N LYS A 368 -11.43 2.23 18.91
CA LYS A 368 -11.83 1.08 19.74
C LYS A 368 -12.60 1.50 21.00
N LEU A 369 -12.12 2.54 21.69
CA LEU A 369 -12.73 3.06 22.92
C LEU A 369 -13.77 4.16 22.67
N ARG A 370 -14.05 4.51 21.40
CA ARG A 370 -14.98 5.58 21.01
C ARG A 370 -14.70 6.95 21.67
N MET A 371 -13.43 7.30 21.83
CA MET A 371 -12.97 8.57 22.41
C MET A 371 -12.89 9.71 21.37
N ASN A 372 -14.05 10.21 20.94
CA ASN A 372 -14.14 11.17 19.82
C ASN A 372 -13.40 12.51 20.07
N HIS A 373 -13.44 13.02 21.31
CA HIS A 373 -12.76 14.28 21.65
C HIS A 373 -11.23 14.11 21.57
N VAL A 374 -10.70 13.06 22.21
CA VAL A 374 -9.28 12.72 22.17
C VAL A 374 -8.81 12.46 20.74
N ARG A 375 -9.59 11.72 19.93
CA ARG A 375 -9.29 11.47 18.52
C ARG A 375 -9.04 12.77 17.74
N ARG A 376 -9.85 13.82 17.97
CA ARG A 376 -9.67 15.12 17.30
C ARG A 376 -8.37 15.80 17.67
N ILE A 377 -7.98 15.76 18.93
CA ILE A 377 -6.72 16.37 19.41
C ILE A 377 -5.53 15.62 18.77
N VAL A 378 -5.55 14.29 18.81
CA VAL A 378 -4.48 13.44 18.27
C VAL A 378 -4.41 13.52 16.74
N ALA A 379 -5.54 13.65 16.04
CA ALA A 379 -5.59 13.82 14.59
C ALA A 379 -4.88 15.12 14.14
N ASN A 380 -5.01 16.21 14.89
CA ASN A 380 -4.27 17.44 14.59
C ASN A 380 -2.75 17.24 14.71
N ARG A 381 -2.30 16.41 15.67
CA ARG A 381 -0.89 16.04 15.81
C ARG A 381 -0.41 15.17 14.65
N TRP A 382 -1.25 14.23 14.20
CA TRP A 382 -0.95 13.39 13.03
C TRP A 382 -0.61 14.22 11.79
N SER A 383 -1.36 15.30 11.51
CA SER A 383 -1.07 16.19 10.37
C SER A 383 0.34 16.81 10.39
N VAL A 384 0.93 17.00 11.57
CA VAL A 384 2.30 17.50 11.72
C VAL A 384 3.30 16.38 11.50
N VAL A 385 3.09 15.23 12.15
CA VAL A 385 3.98 14.06 12.08
C VAL A 385 4.03 13.47 10.68
N ALA A 386 2.87 13.37 10.01
CA ALA A 386 2.77 12.85 8.64
C ALA A 386 3.48 13.71 7.60
N LYS A 387 3.71 15.00 7.86
CA LYS A 387 4.50 15.88 6.98
C LYS A 387 6.00 15.65 7.12
N THR A 388 6.47 15.20 8.28
CA THR A 388 7.90 15.04 8.56
C THR A 388 8.51 13.88 7.79
N ASN A 389 7.80 12.76 7.70
CA ASN A 389 8.19 11.62 6.88
C ASN A 389 6.93 10.98 6.24
N PRO A 390 6.46 11.53 5.10
CA PRO A 390 5.19 11.14 4.51
C PRO A 390 5.13 9.67 4.08
N LEU A 391 6.22 9.13 3.53
CA LEU A 391 6.24 7.75 3.07
C LEU A 391 6.17 6.77 4.26
N LEU A 392 6.95 7.01 5.31
CA LEU A 392 6.86 6.21 6.54
C LEU A 392 5.46 6.31 7.16
N ALA A 393 4.93 7.52 7.28
CA ALA A 393 3.60 7.76 7.82
C ALA A 393 2.51 7.02 7.02
N PHE A 394 2.61 7.01 5.69
CA PHE A 394 1.71 6.27 4.82
C PHE A 394 1.77 4.75 5.07
N LEU A 395 2.97 4.17 5.12
CA LEU A 395 3.17 2.73 5.35
C LEU A 395 2.65 2.31 6.74
N LEU A 396 2.90 3.13 7.76
CA LEU A 396 2.40 2.86 9.11
C LEU A 396 0.87 3.00 9.19
N ALA A 397 0.28 4.02 8.56
CA ALA A 397 -1.16 4.24 8.57
C ALA A 397 -1.93 3.14 7.82
N THR A 398 -1.40 2.66 6.70
CA THR A 398 -1.98 1.53 5.95
C THR A 398 -1.89 0.22 6.72
N ARG A 399 -0.79 -0.02 7.42
CA ARG A 399 -0.65 -1.16 8.34
C ARG A 399 -1.61 -1.09 9.54
N ALA A 400 -1.91 0.11 10.01
CA ALA A 400 -2.87 0.35 11.10
C ALA A 400 -4.34 0.37 10.65
N ASP A 401 -4.61 0.16 9.35
CA ASP A 401 -5.94 0.24 8.73
C ASP A 401 -6.67 1.60 8.95
N LEU A 402 -5.89 2.68 9.07
CA LEU A 402 -6.40 4.04 9.24
C LEU A 402 -6.39 4.79 7.90
N ALA A 403 -7.44 4.56 7.10
CA ALA A 403 -7.53 5.08 5.73
C ALA A 403 -7.44 6.61 5.62
N ASP A 404 -8.04 7.36 6.55
CA ASP A 404 -7.97 8.83 6.56
C ASP A 404 -6.52 9.31 6.76
N CYS A 405 -5.81 8.70 7.72
CA CYS A 405 -4.42 9.00 8.01
C CYS A 405 -3.52 8.66 6.82
N ALA A 406 -3.76 7.51 6.17
CA ALA A 406 -3.03 7.09 4.98
C ALA A 406 -3.26 8.05 3.80
N LYS A 407 -4.50 8.44 3.53
CA LYS A 407 -4.83 9.42 2.47
C LYS A 407 -4.18 10.78 2.74
N GLU A 408 -4.15 11.22 4.00
CA GLU A 408 -3.47 12.46 4.36
C GLU A 408 -1.95 12.37 4.13
N ALA A 409 -1.31 11.29 4.59
CA ALA A 409 0.12 11.05 4.37
C ALA A 409 0.46 10.95 2.87
N ALA A 410 -0.38 10.29 2.07
CA ALA A 410 -0.22 10.21 0.61
C ALA A 410 -0.18 11.61 -0.06
N LYS A 411 -0.98 12.56 0.42
CA LYS A 411 -0.97 13.94 -0.09
C LYS A 411 0.36 14.64 0.20
N TYR A 412 0.92 14.45 1.41
CA TYR A 412 2.22 15.00 1.76
C TYR A 412 3.36 14.31 1.01
N ALA A 413 3.21 13.03 0.66
CA ALA A 413 4.20 12.29 -0.12
C ALA A 413 4.42 12.86 -1.53
N LEU A 414 3.46 13.62 -2.08
CA LEU A 414 3.65 14.33 -3.35
C LEU A 414 4.65 15.50 -3.22
N GLU A 415 4.89 16.01 -2.02
CA GLU A 415 5.83 17.10 -1.76
C GLU A 415 7.27 16.59 -1.52
N ASP A 416 7.46 15.26 -1.44
CA ASP A 416 8.73 14.59 -1.14
C ASP A 416 9.08 13.51 -2.18
N THR A 417 10.31 12.98 -2.12
CA THR A 417 10.76 11.91 -3.02
C THR A 417 10.26 10.56 -2.54
N VAL A 418 9.46 9.89 -3.37
CA VAL A 418 8.95 8.52 -3.08
C VAL A 418 9.71 7.46 -3.88
N GLU A 419 10.16 7.78 -5.10
CA GLU A 419 10.86 6.84 -5.97
C GLU A 419 12.29 6.56 -5.45
N GLY A 420 12.71 5.29 -5.45
CA GLY A 420 14.06 4.89 -5.02
C GLY A 420 14.31 4.92 -3.50
N VAL A 421 13.33 5.32 -2.69
CA VAL A 421 13.46 5.34 -1.22
C VAL A 421 12.96 4.02 -0.63
N TYR A 422 13.87 3.25 -0.05
CA TYR A 422 13.55 2.03 0.69
C TYR A 422 13.38 2.32 2.18
N LEU A 423 12.29 1.82 2.77
CA LEU A 423 12.05 1.85 4.22
C LEU A 423 11.82 0.42 4.71
N ARG A 424 12.37 0.07 5.88
CA ARG A 424 12.23 -1.29 6.46
C ARG A 424 10.77 -1.64 6.75
N GLU A 425 9.94 -0.65 7.06
CA GLU A 425 8.51 -0.78 7.32
C GLU A 425 7.74 -1.31 6.10
N MET A 426 8.31 -1.19 4.89
CA MET A 426 7.73 -1.77 3.68
C MET A 426 7.61 -3.29 3.76
N GLU A 427 8.46 -3.98 4.53
CA GLU A 427 8.37 -5.45 4.68
C GLU A 427 7.11 -5.90 5.41
N ASN A 428 6.52 -5.03 6.23
CA ASN A 428 5.34 -5.33 7.04
C ASN A 428 4.09 -4.54 6.60
N ALA A 429 4.21 -3.71 5.57
CA ALA A 429 3.11 -2.91 5.03
C ALA A 429 2.44 -3.65 3.85
N PRO A 430 1.13 -3.46 3.64
CA PRO A 430 0.42 -4.10 2.55
C PRO A 430 0.90 -3.60 1.17
N ALA A 431 1.04 -4.53 0.23
CA ALA A 431 1.54 -4.26 -1.12
C ALA A 431 0.66 -3.32 -1.96
N LEU A 432 -0.66 -3.52 -1.94
CA LEU A 432 -1.58 -2.83 -2.85
C LEU A 432 -1.67 -1.31 -2.59
N PRO A 433 -1.83 -0.83 -1.35
CA PRO A 433 -1.83 0.61 -1.07
C PRO A 433 -0.52 1.29 -1.51
N TYR A 434 0.63 0.63 -1.29
CA TYR A 434 1.91 1.14 -1.75
C TYR A 434 2.02 1.21 -3.27
N HIS A 435 1.56 0.17 -3.98
CA HIS A 435 1.50 0.20 -5.44
C HIS A 435 0.63 1.36 -5.96
N ARG A 436 -0.56 1.54 -5.38
CA ARG A 436 -1.48 2.64 -5.72
C ARG A 436 -0.85 4.00 -5.47
N LEU A 437 -0.13 4.17 -4.35
CA LEU A 437 0.62 5.40 -4.08
C LEU A 437 1.65 5.68 -5.18
N ARG A 438 2.43 4.67 -5.60
CA ARG A 438 3.42 4.86 -6.70
C ARG A 438 2.76 5.23 -8.00
N VAL A 439 1.66 4.57 -8.36
CA VAL A 439 0.91 4.87 -9.58
C VAL A 439 0.39 6.30 -9.51
N HIS A 440 -0.29 6.67 -8.42
CA HIS A 440 -0.80 8.02 -8.19
C HIS A 440 0.31 9.09 -8.27
N TYR A 441 1.46 8.83 -7.64
CA TYR A 441 2.65 9.70 -7.73
C TYR A 441 3.11 9.89 -9.17
N GLY A 442 3.19 8.80 -9.95
CA GLY A 442 3.56 8.84 -11.38
C GLY A 442 2.57 9.62 -12.27
N TRP A 443 1.26 9.50 -12.00
CA TRP A 443 0.23 10.31 -12.65
C TRP A 443 0.39 11.80 -12.32
N CYS A 444 0.55 12.13 -11.04
CA CYS A 444 0.75 13.50 -10.58
C CYS A 444 2.00 14.15 -11.19
N LYS A 445 3.10 13.40 -11.26
CA LYS A 445 4.34 13.78 -11.93
C LYS A 445 4.13 14.07 -13.42
N THR A 446 3.46 13.18 -14.14
CA THR A 446 3.17 13.36 -15.57
C THR A 446 2.31 14.60 -15.81
N MET A 447 1.29 14.81 -14.98
CA MET A 447 0.39 15.97 -15.07
C MET A 447 1.11 17.29 -14.74
N ALA A 448 1.92 17.33 -13.69
CA ALA A 448 2.68 18.52 -13.33
C ALA A 448 3.61 18.94 -14.48
N LYS A 449 4.29 17.97 -15.10
CA LYS A 449 5.15 18.19 -16.26
C LYS A 449 4.39 18.64 -17.51
N SER A 450 3.21 18.07 -17.78
CA SER A 450 2.41 18.49 -18.93
C SER A 450 1.95 19.94 -18.80
N LEU A 451 1.49 20.34 -17.60
CA LEU A 451 1.10 21.73 -17.32
C LEU A 451 2.27 22.71 -17.50
N LEU A 452 3.47 22.34 -17.05
CA LEU A 452 4.67 23.18 -17.26
C LEU A 452 5.06 23.25 -18.73
N SER A 453 4.97 22.13 -19.46
CA SER A 453 5.25 22.06 -20.89
C SER A 453 4.26 22.90 -21.71
N ASP A 454 2.98 22.90 -21.37
CA ASP A 454 1.96 23.72 -22.04
C ASP A 454 2.28 25.21 -21.90
N VAL A 455 2.74 25.64 -20.73
CA VAL A 455 3.17 27.02 -20.49
C VAL A 455 4.40 27.35 -21.34
N ALA A 456 5.41 26.48 -21.32
CA ALA A 456 6.61 26.64 -22.14
C ALA A 456 6.30 26.73 -23.64
N SER A 457 5.31 25.95 -24.11
CA SER A 457 4.84 25.95 -25.50
C SER A 457 4.17 27.27 -25.88
N ASN A 458 3.31 27.80 -24.99
CA ASN A 458 2.62 29.07 -25.19
C ASN A 458 3.57 30.27 -25.21
N LEU A 459 4.68 30.20 -24.47
CA LEU A 459 5.73 31.23 -24.49
C LEU A 459 6.42 31.28 -25.87
N ARG A 460 6.77 30.12 -26.45
CA ARG A 460 7.41 30.03 -27.77
C ARG A 460 6.51 30.57 -28.89
N LEU A 461 5.19 30.40 -28.79
CA LEU A 461 4.23 30.95 -29.77
C LEU A 461 4.16 32.49 -29.74
N ASN A 462 4.44 33.13 -28.60
CA ASN A 462 4.53 34.58 -28.51
C ASN A 462 5.84 35.14 -29.08
N GLU A 463 6.95 34.42 -28.94
CA GLU A 463 8.26 34.79 -29.54
C GLU A 463 8.16 34.90 -31.08
N ALA A 464 7.28 34.12 -31.72
CA ALA A 464 7.09 34.12 -33.18
C ALA A 464 6.30 35.33 -33.73
N ARG A 465 5.81 36.25 -32.90
CA ARG A 465 5.11 37.46 -33.37
C ARG A 465 6.14 38.56 -33.71
N PRO A 466 6.07 39.21 -34.89
CA PRO A 466 6.99 40.29 -35.22
C PRO A 466 6.83 41.45 -34.23
N PRO A 467 7.93 42.13 -33.83
CA PRO A 467 7.86 43.26 -32.93
C PRO A 467 6.96 44.35 -33.52
N VAL A 468 5.97 44.80 -32.74
CA VAL A 468 5.13 45.94 -33.12
C VAL A 468 6.03 47.17 -33.18
N MET A 469 6.26 47.71 -34.39
CA MET A 469 6.99 48.96 -34.57
C MET A 469 6.17 50.12 -33.99
N VAL A 470 6.49 50.52 -32.76
CA VAL A 470 5.95 51.74 -32.15
C VAL A 470 6.57 52.94 -32.87
N HIS A 471 5.82 53.55 -33.79
CA HIS A 471 6.24 54.80 -34.44
C HIS A 471 6.15 55.93 -33.41
N ARG A 472 7.30 56.43 -32.96
CA ARG A 472 7.40 57.61 -32.11
C ARG A 472 7.07 58.85 -32.97
N ARG A 473 5.88 59.43 -32.82
CA ARG A 473 5.59 60.76 -33.37
C ARG A 473 6.46 61.78 -32.65
N TYR A 474 7.39 62.39 -33.38
CA TYR A 474 8.07 63.61 -32.94
C TYR A 474 7.33 64.80 -33.54
N ASP A 475 6.67 65.58 -32.69
CA ASP A 475 6.19 66.92 -33.06
C ASP A 475 7.40 67.87 -33.13
N TYR A 476 7.67 68.42 -34.32
CA TYR A 476 8.68 69.45 -34.51
C TYR A 476 8.03 70.83 -34.52
N SER A 477 8.29 71.61 -33.47
CA SER A 477 8.11 73.07 -33.45
C SER A 477 9.45 73.76 -33.72
N TYR A 478 9.57 74.49 -34.84
CA TYR A 478 10.69 75.39 -35.14
C TYR A 478 10.42 76.80 -34.60
N PRO A 479 11.47 77.57 -34.22
CA PRO A 479 11.97 78.60 -35.17
C PRO A 479 13.50 78.85 -35.16
N ASN A 480 14.05 79.06 -36.38
CA ASN A 480 14.97 80.12 -36.86
C ASN A 480 16.13 80.61 -35.94
N THR A 481 17.42 80.70 -36.33
CA THR A 481 18.02 81.18 -37.60
C THR A 481 19.55 80.91 -37.65
N ARG A 482 20.10 80.97 -38.87
CA ARG A 482 21.51 81.18 -39.33
C ARG A 482 22.40 79.94 -39.60
N THR A 483 22.46 79.63 -40.90
CA THR A 483 23.40 78.80 -41.69
C THR A 483 24.73 79.53 -42.00
N PRO A 484 25.71 78.99 -42.77
CA PRO A 484 25.94 77.61 -43.25
C PRO A 484 27.40 77.11 -43.09
N SER A 485 27.62 75.79 -43.13
CA SER A 485 28.66 75.18 -43.98
C SER A 485 28.39 73.70 -44.22
N PRO A 486 28.81 73.14 -45.37
CA PRO A 486 28.17 72.00 -45.99
C PRO A 486 29.01 70.73 -45.81
N MET A 487 28.47 69.68 -45.19
CA MET A 487 29.01 68.33 -45.41
C MET A 487 27.89 67.28 -45.40
N HIS A 488 27.97 66.48 -46.46
CA HIS A 488 27.20 65.33 -46.85
C HIS A 488 26.47 64.56 -45.74
N TRP A 489 25.17 64.37 -45.98
CA TRP A 489 24.32 63.39 -45.31
C TRP A 489 24.80 61.97 -45.58
N HIS A 490 25.22 61.27 -44.52
CA HIS A 490 25.07 59.83 -44.42
C HIS A 490 24.03 59.58 -43.32
N GLY A 491 22.80 59.25 -43.72
CA GLY A 491 21.79 58.77 -42.78
C GLY A 491 22.30 57.51 -42.07
N PRO A 492 22.04 57.33 -40.76
CA PRO A 492 22.44 56.11 -40.07
C PRO A 492 21.71 54.93 -40.70
N GLN A 493 22.51 54.01 -41.27
CA GLN A 493 22.05 52.70 -41.71
C GLN A 493 21.41 51.99 -40.52
N VAL A 494 20.12 51.71 -40.61
CA VAL A 494 19.44 50.77 -39.72
C VAL A 494 19.93 49.37 -40.09
N VAL A 495 20.91 48.86 -39.34
CA VAL A 495 21.29 47.45 -39.38
C VAL A 495 20.17 46.67 -38.68
N PRO A 496 19.50 45.69 -39.32
CA PRO A 496 18.57 44.82 -38.63
C PRO A 496 19.38 43.83 -37.79
N GLY A 497 19.84 44.28 -36.61
CA GLY A 497 20.37 43.38 -35.61
C GLY A 497 19.23 42.57 -35.02
N SER A 498 19.17 41.28 -35.36
CA SER A 498 18.32 40.30 -34.68
C SER A 498 18.83 40.11 -33.24
N TYR A 499 18.46 41.02 -32.35
CA TYR A 499 18.63 40.82 -30.92
C TYR A 499 17.67 39.72 -30.48
N THR A 500 18.15 38.46 -30.47
CA THR A 500 17.53 37.43 -29.63
C THR A 500 17.78 37.89 -28.18
N PRO A 501 16.73 38.20 -27.40
CA PRO A 501 16.94 38.76 -26.08
C PRO A 501 17.51 37.65 -25.16
N ARG A 502 18.56 37.98 -24.39
CA ARG A 502 19.21 37.09 -23.40
C ARG A 502 18.22 36.45 -22.40
N SER A 503 17.03 37.03 -22.27
CA SER A 503 15.91 36.55 -21.45
C SER A 503 15.42 35.16 -21.82
N ASP A 504 15.43 34.80 -23.10
CA ASP A 504 14.81 33.55 -23.57
C ASP A 504 15.67 32.32 -23.23
N VAL A 505 16.99 32.48 -23.19
CA VAL A 505 17.92 31.40 -22.85
C VAL A 505 17.87 31.10 -21.35
N TRP A 506 17.81 32.14 -20.51
CA TRP A 506 17.67 31.97 -19.07
C TRP A 506 16.33 31.32 -18.71
N LEU A 507 15.22 31.81 -19.29
CA LEU A 507 13.89 31.29 -19.00
C LEU A 507 13.74 29.82 -19.37
N ARG A 508 14.29 29.38 -20.51
CA ARG A 508 14.32 27.95 -20.88
C ARG A 508 15.12 27.11 -19.89
N LYS A 509 16.30 27.58 -19.48
CA LYS A 509 17.13 26.88 -18.49
C LYS A 509 16.40 26.76 -17.14
N HIS A 510 15.68 27.82 -16.75
CA HIS A 510 14.90 27.83 -15.52
C HIS A 510 13.69 26.89 -15.60
N LEU A 511 12.96 26.86 -16.72
CA LEU A 511 11.87 25.90 -16.94
C LEU A 511 12.36 24.45 -16.94
N GLU A 512 13.57 24.18 -17.46
CA GLU A 512 14.18 22.84 -17.39
C GLU A 512 14.51 22.45 -15.93
N GLN A 513 15.04 23.39 -15.13
CA GLN A 513 15.28 23.17 -13.70
C GLN A 513 13.98 22.87 -12.95
N LEU A 514 12.92 23.64 -13.20
CA LEU A 514 11.60 23.41 -12.61
C LEU A 514 11.03 22.04 -13.03
N SER A 515 11.19 21.66 -14.30
CA SER A 515 10.81 20.32 -14.80
C SER A 515 11.56 19.20 -14.06
N GLN A 516 12.85 19.40 -13.77
CA GLN A 516 13.66 18.47 -13.00
C GLN A 516 13.24 18.40 -11.53
N GLU A 517 12.85 19.51 -10.91
CA GLU A 517 12.30 19.51 -9.54
C GLU A 517 10.97 18.75 -9.47
N LEU A 518 10.09 18.90 -10.46
CA LEU A 518 8.82 18.17 -10.55
C LEU A 518 8.98 16.66 -10.73
N GLU A 519 10.15 16.17 -11.16
CA GLU A 519 10.45 14.73 -11.19
C GLU A 519 10.51 14.11 -9.79
N GLN A 520 11.00 14.89 -8.81
CA GLN A 520 11.23 14.47 -7.43
C GLN A 520 10.14 14.95 -6.48
N HIS A 521 9.45 16.06 -6.83
CA HIS A 521 8.49 16.73 -5.94
C HIS A 521 7.28 17.28 -6.72
N PRO A 522 6.39 16.42 -7.26
CA PRO A 522 5.29 16.85 -8.14
C PRO A 522 4.26 17.76 -7.46
N GLY A 523 4.12 17.70 -6.15
CA GLY A 523 3.20 18.51 -5.35
C GLY A 523 3.81 19.78 -4.73
N ARG A 524 5.13 19.98 -4.83
CA ARG A 524 5.81 21.12 -4.21
C ARG A 524 5.69 22.37 -5.07
N ILE A 525 5.37 23.50 -4.44
CA ILE A 525 5.39 24.82 -5.08
C ILE A 525 6.86 25.18 -5.35
N ALA A 526 7.26 25.19 -6.63
CA ALA A 526 8.66 25.38 -7.00
C ALA A 526 9.12 26.85 -6.93
N ALA A 527 8.25 27.84 -7.16
CA ALA A 527 8.57 29.26 -6.96
C ALA A 527 7.31 30.12 -6.85
N THR A 528 7.31 31.11 -5.96
CA THR A 528 6.31 32.19 -5.98
C THR A 528 6.63 33.19 -7.10
N THR A 529 5.61 33.87 -7.65
CA THR A 529 5.81 34.93 -8.66
C THR A 529 6.81 36.00 -8.20
N GLY A 530 6.92 36.24 -6.89
CA GLY A 530 7.93 37.12 -6.29
C GLY A 530 9.35 36.59 -6.44
N GLN A 531 9.58 35.30 -6.15
CA GLN A 531 10.89 34.65 -6.33
C GLN A 531 11.31 34.57 -7.81
N LEU A 532 10.36 34.40 -8.74
CA LEU A 532 10.64 34.47 -10.18
C LEU A 532 11.08 35.87 -10.62
N VAL A 533 10.49 36.92 -10.02
CA VAL A 533 10.85 38.31 -10.27
C VAL A 533 12.22 38.62 -9.66
N GLU A 534 12.48 38.20 -8.43
CA GLU A 534 13.80 38.32 -7.77
C GLU A 534 14.90 37.61 -8.56
N ALA A 535 14.68 36.35 -8.97
CA ALA A 535 15.65 35.61 -9.79
C ALA A 535 15.91 36.27 -11.15
N ALA A 536 14.90 36.92 -11.75
CA ALA A 536 15.07 37.69 -12.99
C ALA A 536 15.80 39.03 -12.76
N VAL A 537 15.63 39.66 -11.60
CA VAL A 537 16.39 40.85 -11.16
C VAL A 537 17.85 40.49 -10.95
N ASP A 538 18.13 39.42 -10.19
CA ASP A 538 19.49 38.93 -9.91
C ASP A 538 20.23 38.51 -11.19
N ALA A 539 19.51 37.98 -12.18
CA ALA A 539 20.04 37.64 -13.49
C ALA A 539 20.24 38.85 -14.43
N GLY A 540 19.96 40.08 -13.99
CA GLY A 540 20.22 41.32 -14.74
C GLY A 540 19.33 41.53 -15.96
N GLN A 541 18.11 40.98 -15.98
CA GLN A 541 17.26 40.91 -17.18
C GLN A 541 16.35 42.14 -17.41
N TRP A 542 16.47 43.23 -16.64
CA TRP A 542 15.52 44.36 -16.67
C TRP A 542 16.03 45.56 -17.51
N CYS A 543 15.30 45.92 -18.58
CA CYS A 543 15.47 47.11 -19.41
C CYS A 543 14.10 47.60 -19.96
N ASN A 544 14.07 48.72 -20.71
CA ASN A 544 12.82 49.32 -21.23
C ASN A 544 12.01 48.43 -22.19
N SER A 545 12.56 47.29 -22.63
CA SER A 545 11.91 46.28 -23.47
C SER A 545 11.20 45.17 -22.68
N CYS A 546 11.31 45.15 -21.35
CA CYS A 546 11.00 43.99 -20.50
C CYS A 546 9.52 43.77 -20.14
N ARG A 547 8.59 44.47 -20.80
CA ARG A 547 7.14 44.23 -20.62
C ARG A 547 6.74 42.81 -21.03
N ASN A 548 7.36 42.25 -22.08
CA ASN A 548 7.07 40.90 -22.54
C ASN A 548 7.60 39.85 -21.54
N LEU A 549 8.86 40.00 -21.11
CA LEU A 549 9.47 39.16 -20.08
C LEU A 549 8.67 39.18 -18.76
N ALA A 550 8.22 40.36 -18.31
CA ALA A 550 7.37 40.47 -17.13
C ALA A 550 6.02 39.76 -17.33
N GLY A 551 5.43 39.83 -18.53
CA GLY A 551 4.21 39.11 -18.88
C GLY A 551 4.40 37.59 -18.88
N ASP A 552 5.54 37.12 -19.39
CA ASP A 552 5.89 35.70 -19.45
C ASP A 552 6.20 35.13 -18.06
N LEU A 553 6.93 35.87 -17.22
CA LEU A 553 7.15 35.53 -15.81
C LEU A 553 5.84 35.48 -15.01
N CYS A 554 4.90 36.39 -15.27
CA CYS A 554 3.56 36.33 -14.67
C CYS A 554 2.79 35.07 -15.09
N ARG A 555 2.90 34.64 -16.35
CA ARG A 555 2.24 33.42 -16.85
C ARG A 555 2.85 32.16 -16.23
N VAL A 556 4.18 32.10 -16.15
CA VAL A 556 4.90 31.00 -15.48
C VAL A 556 4.53 30.97 -14.00
N GLY A 557 4.55 32.10 -13.29
CA GLY A 557 4.15 32.19 -11.89
C GLY A 557 2.72 31.72 -11.63
N LYS A 558 1.77 32.09 -12.49
CA LYS A 558 0.37 31.60 -12.40
C LYS A 558 0.29 30.08 -12.59
N ALA A 559 1.01 29.53 -13.56
CA ALA A 559 1.01 28.09 -13.79
C ALA A 559 1.66 27.31 -12.64
N LEU A 560 2.76 27.82 -12.07
CA LEU A 560 3.41 27.22 -10.91
C LEU A 560 2.53 27.24 -9.65
N GLN A 561 1.63 28.23 -9.52
CA GLN A 561 0.60 28.23 -8.46
C GLN A 561 -0.53 27.22 -8.75
N GLU A 562 -0.82 26.96 -10.02
CA GLU A 562 -1.90 26.09 -10.45
C GLU A 562 -1.54 24.59 -10.38
N ILE A 563 -0.26 24.24 -10.62
CA ILE A 563 0.23 22.85 -10.60
C ILE A 563 -0.08 22.15 -9.25
N PRO A 564 0.33 22.66 -8.08
CA PRO A 564 0.01 22.04 -6.80
C PRO A 564 -1.49 21.96 -6.54
N ARG A 565 -2.27 22.94 -7.02
CA ARG A 565 -3.73 22.96 -6.88
C ARG A 565 -4.36 21.81 -7.64
N ARG A 566 -3.99 21.63 -8.91
CA ARG A 566 -4.47 20.55 -9.78
C ARG A 566 -3.97 19.17 -9.31
N VAL A 567 -2.72 19.07 -8.88
CA VAL A 567 -2.13 17.84 -8.32
C VAL A 567 -2.87 17.40 -7.06
N LYS A 568 -3.21 18.33 -6.15
CA LYS A 568 -3.95 18.02 -4.91
C LYS A 568 -5.44 17.70 -5.14
N GLU A 569 -6.00 18.05 -6.30
CA GLU A 569 -7.37 17.69 -6.70
C GLU A 569 -7.48 16.27 -7.25
N VAL A 570 -6.35 15.63 -7.62
CA VAL A 570 -6.36 14.23 -8.04
C VAL A 570 -6.71 13.38 -6.83
N GLU A 571 -7.84 12.67 -6.91
CA GLU A 571 -8.27 11.81 -5.83
C GLU A 571 -7.32 10.61 -5.71
N PHE A 572 -6.91 10.34 -4.48
CA PHE A 572 -6.14 9.15 -4.15
C PHE A 572 -7.07 8.06 -3.63
N GLU A 573 -7.20 6.99 -4.40
CA GLU A 573 -7.92 5.79 -4.01
C GLU A 573 -6.96 4.83 -3.29
N LEU A 574 -7.28 4.54 -2.03
CA LEU A 574 -6.48 3.67 -1.17
C LEU A 574 -6.66 2.20 -1.56
#